data_AF-A0A843C009-F1
#
_entry.id   AF-A0A843C009-F1
#
_cell.length_a   1.000
_cell.length_b   1.000
_cell.length_c   1.000
_cell.angle_alpha   90.00
_cell.angle_beta   90.00
_cell.angle_gamma   90.00
#
_symmetry.space_group_name_H-M   'P 1'
#
loop_
_entity.id
_entity.type
_entity.pdbx_description
1 polymer ?
#
loop_
_entity_poly.entity_id
_entity_poly.type
_entity_poly.pdbx_seq_one_letter_code
_entity_poly.pdbx_strand_id
1 'polypeptide(L)' 'MTQNTDVIFVGNKPPMAYVLAIITSLSQGDLKEITLKARGQAITTAVDVAEITKNRFIKDLKVTKIAIGTAEMPPREGE' A
#
# COMPACT_ATOMS: atom_id res chain seq x y z
N MET A 1 13.92 15.07 -10.83
CA MET A 1 13.02 14.12 -11.50
C MET A 1 11.98 13.71 -10.48
N THR A 2 10.78 14.28 -10.55
CA THR A 2 9.68 13.90 -9.66
C THR A 2 9.17 12.55 -10.15
N GLN A 3 9.63 11.47 -9.53
CA GLN A 3 8.99 10.17 -9.68
C GLN A 3 7.60 10.34 -9.05
N ASN A 4 6.55 10.31 -9.87
CA ASN A 4 5.17 10.28 -9.36
C ASN A 4 4.99 8.92 -8.66
N THR A 5 5.26 8.89 -7.37
CA THR A 5 5.06 7.71 -6.50
C THR A 5 3.81 7.97 -5.68
N ASP A 6 2.77 7.18 -5.89
CA ASP A 6 1.56 7.25 -5.07
C ASP A 6 1.75 6.38 -3.82
N VAL A 7 1.28 6.87 -2.68
CA VAL A 7 1.46 6.21 -1.37
C VAL A 7 0.09 5.91 -0.78
N ILE A 8 -0.19 4.62 -0.60
CA ILE A 8 -1.44 4.15 0.01
C ILE A 8 -1.16 3.71 1.45
N PHE A 9 -1.78 4.41 2.39
CA PHE A 9 -1.73 4.06 3.82
C PHE A 9 -2.77 2.99 4.16
N VAL A 10 -2.30 1.84 4.63
CA VAL A 10 -3.14 0.71 5.02
C VAL A 10 -3.41 0.77 6.52
N GLY A 11 -4.69 0.64 6.87
CA GLY A 11 -5.21 0.68 8.23
C GLY A 11 -6.34 -0.35 8.38
N ASN A 12 -7.44 0.04 9.02
CA ASN A 12 -8.50 -0.90 9.39
C ASN A 12 -9.64 -1.04 8.34
N LYS A 13 -9.50 -0.51 7.11
CA LYS A 13 -10.51 -0.72 6.08
C LYS A 13 -10.41 -2.16 5.54
N PRO A 14 -11.48 -2.73 4.95
CA PRO A 14 -11.41 -4.04 4.32
C PRO A 14 -10.35 -4.08 3.20
N PRO A 15 -9.64 -5.20 3.00
CA PRO A 15 -8.55 -5.31 2.00
C PRO A 15 -8.97 -4.85 0.59
N MET A 16 -10.17 -5.20 0.15
CA MET A 16 -10.68 -4.84 -1.17
C MET A 16 -10.81 -3.33 -1.41
N ALA A 17 -11.00 -2.53 -0.35
CA ALA A 17 -11.04 -1.08 -0.50
C ALA A 17 -9.67 -0.52 -0.91
N TYR A 18 -8.59 -1.09 -0.42
CA TYR A 18 -7.22 -0.72 -0.81
C TYR A 18 -6.86 -1.26 -2.18
N VAL A 19 -7.29 -2.48 -2.52
CA VAL A 19 -7.10 -3.05 -3.87
C VAL A 19 -7.75 -2.17 -4.93
N LEU A 20 -8.98 -1.69 -4.68
CA LEU A 20 -9.66 -0.76 -5.58
C LEU A 20 -8.86 0.53 -5.77
N ALA A 21 -8.34 1.12 -4.69
CA ALA A 21 -7.51 2.32 -4.76
C ALA A 21 -6.26 2.10 -5.63
N ILE A 22 -5.58 0.96 -5.48
CA ILE A 22 -4.41 0.60 -6.31
C ILE A 22 -4.79 0.54 -7.79
N ILE A 23 -5.88 -0.15 -8.12
CA ILE A 23 -6.33 -0.29 -9.52
C ILE A 23 -6.69 1.07 -10.11
N THR A 24 -7.41 1.91 -9.37
CA THR A 24 -7.78 3.26 -9.80
C THR A 24 -6.54 4.12 -10.03
N SER A 25 -5.59 4.14 -9.09
CA SER A 25 -4.35 4.91 -9.22
C SER A 25 -3.51 4.44 -10.44
N LEU A 26 -3.36 3.13 -10.65
CA LEU A 26 -2.62 2.63 -11.83
C LEU A 26 -3.32 2.92 -13.16
N SER A 27 -4.66 2.99 -13.17
CA SER A 27 -5.44 3.24 -14.39
C SER A 27 -5.40 4.70 -14.84
N GLN A 28 -5.04 5.63 -13.94
CA GLN A 28 -4.94 7.07 -14.26
C GLN A 28 -3.69 7.44 -15.08
N GLY A 29 -2.88 6.46 -15.49
CA GLY A 29 -1.92 6.58 -16.60
C GLY A 29 -0.55 7.18 -16.26
N ASP A 30 -0.43 7.97 -15.19
CA ASP A 30 0.81 8.69 -14.86
C ASP A 30 1.68 7.99 -13.79
N LEU A 31 1.19 6.91 -13.18
CA LEU A 31 1.84 6.23 -12.06
C LEU A 31 2.50 4.92 -12.49
N LYS A 32 3.82 4.84 -12.33
CA LYS A 32 4.61 3.63 -12.60
C LYS A 32 4.81 2.75 -11.36
N GLU A 33 4.68 3.34 -10.18
CA GLU A 33 4.96 2.66 -8.92
C GLU A 33 4.04 3.16 -7.81
N ILE A 34 3.54 2.22 -7.01
CA ILE A 34 2.70 2.49 -5.83
C ILE A 34 3.38 1.89 -4.62
N THR A 35 3.45 2.68 -3.54
CA THR A 35 4.00 2.23 -2.26
C THR A 35 2.88 2.00 -1.25
N LEU A 36 2.80 0.79 -0.70
CA LEU A 36 1.93 0.50 0.44
C LEU A 36 2.70 0.77 1.74
N LYS A 37 2.11 1.56 2.65
CA LYS A 37 2.66 1.81 3.99
C LYS A 37 1.69 1.35 5.06
N ALA A 38 2.18 0.55 6.00
CA ALA A 38 1.40 0.00 7.10
C ALA A 38 2.26 -0.12 8.35
N ARG A 39 1.62 -0.24 9.51
CA ARG A 39 2.29 -0.47 10.80
C ARG A 39 1.43 -1.33 11.72
N GLY A 40 2.07 -2.03 12.66
CA GLY A 40 1.38 -2.90 13.61
C GLY A 40 0.55 -3.97 12.90
N GLN A 41 -0.65 -4.24 13.40
CA GLN A 41 -1.55 -5.26 12.85
C GLN A 41 -1.95 -5.04 11.38
N ALA A 42 -1.91 -3.79 10.89
CA ALA A 42 -2.27 -3.47 9.51
C ALA A 42 -1.24 -3.97 8.48
N ILE A 43 -0.05 -4.43 8.93
CA ILE A 43 0.97 -5.01 8.05
C ILE A 43 0.40 -6.25 7.34
N THR A 44 -0.33 -7.11 8.05
CA THR A 44 -0.98 -8.29 7.45
C THR A 44 -1.92 -7.89 6.31
N THR A 45 -2.76 -6.89 6.55
CA THR A 45 -3.67 -6.36 5.53
C THR A 45 -2.91 -5.79 4.33
N ALA A 46 -1.77 -5.13 4.53
CA ALA A 46 -0.98 -4.61 3.42
C ALA A 46 -0.38 -5.72 2.55
N VAL A 47 0.04 -6.83 3.16
CA VAL A 47 0.52 -8.02 2.44
C VAL A 47 -0.63 -8.66 1.67
N ASP A 48 -1.79 -8.84 2.30
CA ASP A 48 -2.99 -9.38 1.63
C ASP A 48 -3.38 -8.54 0.41
N VAL A 49 -3.38 -7.22 0.56
CA VAL A 49 -3.69 -6.27 -0.53
C VAL A 49 -2.71 -6.40 -1.68
N ALA A 50 -1.39 -6.50 -1.40
CA ALA A 50 -0.38 -6.67 -2.43
C ALA A 50 -0.57 -7.99 -3.20
N GLU A 51 -0.78 -9.09 -2.49
CA GLU A 51 -0.96 -10.42 -3.10
C GLU A 51 -2.29 -10.55 -3.85
N ILE A 52 -3.39 -10.00 -3.32
CA ILE A 52 -4.68 -9.97 -4.04
C ILE A 52 -4.53 -9.18 -5.33
N THR A 53 -3.91 -7.99 -5.29
CA THR A 53 -3.72 -7.17 -6.49
C THR A 53 -2.91 -7.92 -7.55
N LYS A 54 -1.77 -8.48 -7.17
CA LYS A 54 -0.87 -9.21 -8.07
C LYS A 54 -1.50 -10.47 -8.66
N ASN A 55 -2.13 -11.30 -7.83
CA ASN A 55 -2.59 -12.61 -8.27
C ASN A 55 -3.96 -12.57 -8.94
N ARG A 56 -4.85 -11.66 -8.52
CA ARG A 56 -6.24 -11.62 -8.99
C ARG A 56 -6.51 -10.57 -10.06
N PHE A 57 -5.80 -9.43 -10.04
CA PHE A 57 -6.16 -8.28 -10.87
C PHE A 57 -5.08 -7.90 -11.90
N ILE A 58 -3.81 -7.86 -11.49
CA ILE A 58 -2.71 -7.37 -12.33
C ILE A 58 -1.57 -8.38 -12.30
N LYS A 59 -1.60 -9.36 -13.22
CA LYS A 59 -0.68 -10.51 -13.24
C LYS A 59 0.78 -10.13 -13.45
N ASP A 60 1.03 -9.01 -14.15
CA ASP A 60 2.39 -8.55 -14.46
C ASP A 60 2.95 -7.60 -13.38
N LEU A 61 2.23 -7.40 -12.28
CA LEU A 61 2.68 -6.56 -11.18
C LEU A 61 3.90 -7.21 -10.49
N LYS A 62 5.00 -6.45 -10.42
CA LYS A 62 6.23 -6.87 -9.75
C LYS A 62 6.42 -6.08 -8.46
N VAL A 63 6.75 -6.80 -7.38
CA VAL A 63 7.17 -6.17 -6.13
C VAL A 63 8.60 -5.68 -6.31
N THR A 64 8.82 -4.37 -6.24
CA THR A 64 10.12 -3.73 -6.46
C THR A 64 11.00 -3.76 -5.20
N LYS A 65 10.41 -3.43 -4.05
CA LYS A 65 11.12 -3.31 -2.78
C LYS A 65 10.18 -3.59 -1.60
N ILE A 66 10.70 -4.30 -0.61
CA ILE A 66 10.05 -4.46 0.71
C ILE A 66 11.02 -3.88 1.75
N ALA A 67 10.52 -2.98 2.58
CA ALA A 67 11.28 -2.39 3.68
C ALA A 67 10.49 -2.57 4.97
N ILE A 68 11.18 -3.05 6.01
CA ILE A 68 10.65 -3.18 7.36
C ILE A 68 11.45 -2.29 8.30
N GLY A 69 10.83 -1.89 9.40
CA GLY A 69 11.49 -1.08 10.41
C GLY A 69 10.55 -0.76 11.56
N THR A 70 11.11 -0.06 12.54
CA THR A 70 10.36 0.48 13.67
C THR A 70 10.20 1.97 13.45
N ALA A 71 8.98 2.46 13.65
CA ALA A 71 8.68 3.89 13.63
C ALA A 71 8.18 4.29 15.01
N GLU A 72 8.88 5.24 15.63
CA GLU A 72 8.40 5.88 16.85
C GLU A 72 7.23 6.81 16.50
N MET A 73 6.20 6.75 17.32
CA MET A 73 5.07 7.66 17.23
C MET A 73 5.10 8.61 18.42
N PRO A 74 4.74 9.89 18.22
CA PRO A 74 4.42 10.72 19.35
C PRO A 74 3.29 10.06 20.16
N PRO A 75 3.27 10.25 21.49
CA PRO A 75 2.14 9.85 22.31
C PRO A 75 0.84 10.32 21.68
N ARG A 76 -0.22 9.50 21.78
CA ARG A 76 -1.54 9.99 21.39
C ARG A 76 -1.85 11.20 22.28
N GLU A 77 -2.33 12.28 21.69
CA GLU A 77 -2.77 13.44 22.45
C GLU A 77 -3.88 12.99 23.42
N GLY A 78 -3.55 12.90 24.72
CA GLY A 78 -4.42 12.32 25.76
C GLY A 78 -3.91 11.03 26.44
N GLU A 79 -2.72 10.54 26.09
CA GLU A 79 -1.93 9.58 26.89
C GLU A 79 -0.59 10.19 27.34
#